data_AF-A0A149UWF4-F1
#
_entry.id   AF-A0A149UWF4-F1
#
_cell.length_a   1.000
_cell.length_b   1.000
_cell.length_c   1.000
_cell.angle_alpha   90.00
_cell.angle_beta   90.00
_cell.angle_gamma   90.00
#
_symmetry.space_group_name_H-M   'P 1'
#
loop_
_entity.id
_entity.type
_entity.pdbx_description
1 polymer ?
#
loop_
_entity_poly.entity_id
_entity_poly.type
_entity_poly.pdbx_seq_one_letter_code
_entity_poly.pdbx_strand_id
1 'polypeptide(L)'
;MRKIAFIAGCLAATSAHAQSTGIPWVNGRILTAPMLQSLDQAKMNINSLGKPGFAPQLNALGQITNPVVGDVSQAKATTDGQTVAEVAKKADNAVQQANIGVKNGVAPLDAQGRIDAPVVGDVSQARATTDGKTVSQIGQMASGSMQQSEKNAPNGVAGLDASGAYAGVLSGNVRSGGSDTGTDISAANLSASMTGAQASAAITTIQAAVINPSWSSFSPQLLFGGGNAGQMLSCPTASYLTLGNIVHLWMQCSLIYKGTSTGYSTISGVPFNAVGQAPFSMDIRSTGIASDGTQVTASIQADTITIYKSINNSGSKSVATDADFENAASFTIDGWYPKEEN
;
A
#
# COMPACT_ATOMS: atom_id res chain seq x y z
N MET A 1 66.49 19.29 -18.85
CA MET A 1 65.13 19.86 -18.84
C MET A 1 64.38 19.27 -17.66
N ARG A 2 64.12 20.07 -16.61
CA ARG A 2 63.49 19.59 -15.36
C ARG A 2 61.97 19.70 -15.49
N LYS A 3 61.26 18.59 -15.35
CA LYS A 3 59.79 18.56 -15.33
C LYS A 3 59.31 18.73 -13.89
N ILE A 4 58.59 19.80 -13.63
CA ILE A 4 57.88 20.08 -12.37
C ILE A 4 56.48 19.47 -12.53
N ALA A 5 56.11 18.54 -11.66
CA ALA A 5 54.78 17.95 -11.61
C ALA A 5 53.99 18.62 -10.48
N PHE A 6 52.84 19.22 -10.82
CA PHE A 6 51.85 19.70 -9.85
C PHE A 6 50.96 18.52 -9.44
N ILE A 7 50.91 18.23 -8.14
CA ILE A 7 49.96 17.30 -7.53
C ILE A 7 48.75 18.13 -7.08
N ALA A 8 47.60 17.96 -7.74
CA ALA A 8 46.32 18.46 -7.27
C ALA A 8 45.63 17.35 -6.47
N GLY A 9 45.65 17.46 -5.14
CA GLY A 9 44.89 16.57 -4.27
C GLY A 9 43.42 17.00 -4.20
N CYS A 10 42.52 16.17 -4.71
CA CYS A 10 41.09 16.27 -4.40
C CYS A 10 40.85 15.75 -2.98
N LEU A 11 40.49 16.64 -2.06
CA LEU A 11 40.02 16.30 -0.71
C LEU A 11 38.56 15.84 -0.81
N ALA A 12 38.34 14.52 -0.86
CA ALA A 12 37.01 13.94 -0.70
C ALA A 12 36.69 13.86 0.80
N ALA A 13 35.80 14.74 1.27
CA ALA A 13 35.24 14.66 2.62
C ALA A 13 34.27 13.49 2.70
N THR A 14 34.63 12.45 3.45
CA THR A 14 33.70 11.39 3.86
C THR A 14 32.90 11.89 5.06
N SER A 15 31.57 11.94 4.91
CA SER A 15 30.65 12.36 5.96
C SER A 15 30.58 11.33 7.09
N ALA A 16 31.19 11.65 8.22
CA ALA A 16 30.93 10.97 9.48
C ALA A 16 29.55 11.39 10.03
N HIS A 17 28.71 10.42 10.35
CA HIS A 17 27.51 10.59 11.16
C HIS A 17 27.86 11.24 12.51
N ALA A 18 27.48 12.51 12.68
CA ALA A 18 27.46 13.17 13.97
C ALA A 18 26.06 13.01 14.59
N GLN A 19 25.97 12.27 15.69
CA GLN A 19 24.78 12.23 16.52
C GLN A 19 24.51 13.62 17.11
N SER A 20 23.33 14.16 16.83
CA SER A 20 22.82 15.44 17.32
C SER A 20 22.47 15.33 18.82
N THR A 21 23.41 15.64 19.71
CA THR A 21 23.07 16.09 21.06
C THR A 21 22.77 17.59 21.00
N GLY A 22 21.48 17.93 21.09
CA GLY A 22 20.97 19.29 20.92
C GLY A 22 21.48 20.26 21.98
N ILE A 23 22.59 20.93 21.69
CA ILE A 23 22.99 22.15 22.39
C ILE A 23 22.30 23.31 21.68
N PRO A 24 21.38 24.05 22.32
CA PRO A 24 20.73 25.19 21.69
C PRO A 24 21.74 26.33 21.51
N TRP A 25 21.97 26.72 20.26
CA TRP A 25 22.79 27.88 19.89
C TRP A 25 21.90 29.11 19.72
N VAL A 26 22.28 30.22 20.34
CA VAL A 26 21.68 31.54 20.08
C VAL A 26 22.81 32.51 19.76
N ASN A 27 22.78 33.11 18.56
CA ASN A 27 23.76 34.09 18.09
C ASN A 27 25.24 33.68 18.21
N GLY A 28 25.55 32.42 17.87
CA GLY A 28 26.94 31.96 17.75
C GLY A 28 27.68 31.71 19.06
N ARG A 29 26.97 31.62 20.20
CA ARG A 29 27.56 31.23 21.51
C ARG A 29 26.78 30.09 22.16
N ILE A 30 27.50 29.20 22.83
CA ILE A 30 26.94 28.13 23.66
C ILE A 30 26.40 28.78 24.94
N LEU A 31 25.10 28.60 25.21
CA LEU A 31 24.47 29.10 26.43
C LEU A 31 25.00 28.34 27.64
N THR A 32 25.68 29.03 28.55
CA THR A 32 26.07 28.47 29.85
C THR A 32 24.86 28.50 30.80
N ALA A 33 24.81 27.58 31.77
CA ALA A 33 23.68 27.44 32.72
C ALA A 33 23.16 28.75 33.36
N PRO A 34 23.99 29.77 33.68
CA PRO A 34 23.49 31.05 34.21
C PRO A 34 22.63 31.83 33.21
N MET A 35 22.89 31.68 31.90
CA MET A 35 22.16 32.41 30.85
C MET A 35 20.74 31.87 30.67
N LEU A 36 20.52 30.56 30.87
CA LEU A 36 19.18 29.96 30.83
C LEU A 36 18.27 30.49 31.96
N GLN A 37 18.81 30.76 33.15
CA GLN A 37 18.03 31.32 34.26
C GLN A 37 17.57 32.76 33.99
N SER A 38 18.37 33.57 33.28
CA SER A 38 18.01 34.94 32.95
C SER A 38 16.90 35.04 31.88
N LEU A 39 16.80 34.04 30.98
CA LEU A 39 15.78 33.99 29.94
C LEU A 39 14.40 33.63 30.48
N ASP A 40 14.34 32.84 31.56
CA ASP A 40 13.09 32.46 32.21
C ASP A 40 12.48 33.62 33.01
N GLN A 41 13.33 34.40 33.69
CA GLN A 41 12.91 35.61 34.41
C GLN A 41 12.45 36.75 33.49
N ALA A 42 13.03 36.90 32.30
CA ALA A 42 12.69 37.98 31.38
C ALA A 42 11.43 37.69 30.53
N LYS A 43 11.08 36.42 30.29
CA LYS A 43 9.90 36.04 29.51
C LYS A 43 8.66 35.75 30.36
N MET A 44 8.81 35.39 31.63
CA MET A 44 7.70 35.39 32.58
C MET A 44 7.52 36.77 33.24
N ASN A 45 7.16 37.77 32.42
CA ASN A 45 6.60 39.01 32.94
C ASN A 45 5.16 38.75 33.43
N ILE A 46 5.04 38.09 34.59
CA ILE A 46 3.79 37.75 35.30
C ILE A 46 3.00 39.01 35.69
N ASN A 47 3.59 40.20 35.55
CA ASN A 47 2.91 41.47 35.77
C ASN A 47 1.87 41.84 34.68
N SER A 48 1.70 41.04 33.61
CA SER A 48 0.64 41.29 32.59
C SER A 48 -0.67 40.51 32.80
N LEU A 49 -0.78 39.63 33.81
CA LEU A 49 -2.06 39.01 34.18
C LEU A 49 -2.87 39.87 35.16
N GLY A 50 -2.89 41.18 34.88
CA GLY A 50 -3.63 42.18 35.64
C GLY A 50 -5.14 42.07 35.44
N LYS A 51 -5.77 41.12 36.14
CA LYS A 51 -6.98 41.41 36.92
C LYS A 51 -6.86 40.75 38.30
N PRO A 52 -6.94 41.50 39.41
CA PRO A 52 -6.93 40.93 40.75
C PRO A 52 -8.10 39.95 40.88
N GLY A 53 -7.83 38.67 41.15
CA GLY A 53 -8.87 37.72 41.56
C GLY A 53 -8.91 36.35 40.87
N PHE A 54 -8.11 36.06 39.84
CA PHE A 54 -8.25 34.79 39.08
C PHE A 54 -7.02 33.91 38.93
N ALA A 55 -5.84 34.34 39.40
CA ALA A 55 -4.66 33.47 39.42
C ALA A 55 -4.58 32.74 40.77
N PRO A 56 -4.62 31.40 40.81
CA PRO A 56 -4.38 30.65 42.03
C PRO A 56 -2.99 31.00 42.59
N GLN A 57 -2.91 31.33 43.88
CA GLN A 57 -1.64 31.58 44.54
C GLN A 57 -0.87 30.25 44.68
N LEU A 58 0.33 30.18 44.10
CA LEU A 58 1.22 29.03 44.26
C LEU A 58 2.19 29.28 45.43
N ASN A 59 2.48 28.26 46.23
CA ASN A 59 3.57 28.31 47.21
C ASN A 59 4.94 28.16 46.54
N ALA A 60 6.00 28.27 47.34
CA ALA A 60 7.39 28.11 46.89
C ALA A 60 7.71 26.73 46.27
N LEU A 61 6.83 25.74 46.40
CA LEU A 61 6.93 24.42 45.79
C LEU A 61 6.06 24.27 44.53
N GLY A 62 5.41 25.35 44.07
CA GLY A 62 4.55 25.34 42.89
C GLY A 62 3.14 24.75 43.13
N GLN A 63 2.71 24.59 44.38
CA GLN A 63 1.39 24.04 44.71
C GLN A 63 0.36 25.14 44.97
N ILE A 64 -0.88 24.97 44.50
CA ILE A 64 -1.99 25.90 44.73
C ILE A 64 -2.34 25.92 46.22
N THR A 65 -2.21 27.08 46.87
CA THR A 65 -2.48 27.26 48.30
C THR A 65 -3.80 27.96 48.60
N ASN A 66 -4.35 28.69 47.64
CA ASN A 66 -5.70 29.26 47.70
C ASN A 66 -6.40 28.99 46.37
N PRO A 67 -7.27 27.96 46.26
CA PRO A 67 -8.09 27.77 45.08
C PRO A 67 -9.04 28.98 44.94
N VAL A 68 -9.15 29.52 43.73
CA VAL A 68 -10.04 30.65 43.44
C VAL A 68 -11.49 30.14 43.52
N VAL A 69 -12.13 30.33 44.67
CA VAL A 69 -13.58 30.10 44.84
C VAL A 69 -14.29 31.44 44.64
N GLY A 70 -14.34 31.90 43.40
CA GLY A 70 -15.16 33.06 43.00
C GLY A 70 -16.48 32.58 42.38
N ASP A 71 -17.56 33.32 42.58
CA ASP A 71 -18.85 33.08 41.93
C ASP A 71 -18.66 33.06 40.39
N VAL A 72 -18.82 31.87 39.79
CA VAL A 72 -18.66 31.65 38.35
C VAL A 72 -19.89 32.09 37.55
N SER A 73 -20.96 32.57 38.20
CA SER A 73 -22.19 33.02 37.54
C SER A 73 -21.94 34.12 36.50
N GLN A 74 -20.89 34.92 36.68
CA GLN A 74 -20.49 36.01 35.78
C GLN A 74 -19.38 35.61 34.78
N ALA A 75 -18.88 34.38 34.83
CA ALA A 75 -17.89 33.92 33.87
C ALA A 75 -18.53 33.80 32.49
N LYS A 76 -17.84 34.30 31.45
CA LYS A 76 -18.29 34.16 30.07
C LYS A 76 -18.14 32.70 29.63
N ALA A 77 -19.25 32.02 29.39
CA ALA A 77 -19.32 30.60 29.06
C ALA A 77 -19.28 30.34 27.54
N THR A 78 -19.54 31.36 26.74
CA THR A 78 -19.71 31.23 25.28
C THR A 78 -18.91 32.29 24.54
N THR A 79 -18.63 32.02 23.26
CA THR A 79 -17.86 32.92 22.37
C THR A 79 -18.61 34.22 22.03
N ASP A 80 -19.94 34.24 22.17
CA ASP A 80 -20.78 35.43 22.06
C ASP A 80 -20.90 36.21 23.39
N GLY A 81 -20.23 35.75 24.44
CA GLY A 81 -20.05 36.48 25.69
C GLY A 81 -21.16 36.30 26.72
N GLN A 82 -22.01 35.29 26.59
CA GLN A 82 -23.04 34.98 27.59
C GLN A 82 -22.39 34.45 28.87
N THR A 83 -22.97 34.81 30.00
CA THR A 83 -22.52 34.32 31.30
C THR A 83 -23.05 32.91 31.55
N VAL A 84 -22.40 32.15 32.45
CA VAL A 84 -22.87 30.82 32.89
C VAL A 84 -24.34 30.87 33.35
N ALA A 85 -24.75 31.94 34.05
CA ALA A 85 -26.12 32.10 34.52
C ALA A 85 -27.14 32.27 33.37
N GLU A 86 -26.76 32.96 32.30
CA GLU A 86 -27.62 33.16 31.12
C GLU A 86 -27.80 31.86 30.33
N VAL A 87 -26.73 31.05 30.22
CA VAL A 87 -26.79 29.74 29.56
C VAL A 87 -27.68 28.78 30.34
N ALA A 88 -27.55 28.74 31.68
CA ALA A 88 -28.41 27.91 32.53
C ALA A 88 -29.89 28.27 32.37
N LYS A 89 -30.23 29.56 32.37
CA LYS A 89 -31.62 30.02 32.18
C LYS A 89 -32.19 29.70 30.80
N LYS A 90 -31.36 29.64 29.76
CA LYS A 90 -31.79 29.19 28.42
C LYS A 90 -32.05 27.69 28.38
N ALA A 91 -31.20 26.90 29.03
CA ALA A 91 -31.39 25.44 29.12
C ALA A 91 -32.71 25.09 29.83
N ASP A 92 -33.04 25.76 30.94
CA ASP A 92 -34.30 25.56 31.66
C ASP A 92 -35.55 25.82 30.81
N ASN A 93 -35.46 26.75 29.85
CA ASN A 93 -36.55 27.08 28.94
C ASN A 93 -36.59 26.20 27.66
N ALA A 94 -35.48 25.53 27.33
CA ALA A 94 -35.38 24.67 26.15
C ALA A 94 -35.95 23.26 26.39
N VAL A 95 -35.97 22.81 27.65
CA VAL A 95 -36.68 21.60 28.03
C VAL A 95 -38.18 21.89 27.97
N GLN A 96 -38.88 21.33 26.98
CA GLN A 96 -40.34 21.40 26.93
C GLN A 96 -40.91 20.81 28.22
N GLN A 97 -41.37 21.69 29.13
CA GLN A 97 -42.05 21.25 30.33
C GLN A 97 -43.39 20.67 29.93
N ALA A 98 -43.49 19.34 29.92
CA ALA A 98 -44.76 18.64 29.85
C ALA A 98 -45.51 18.83 31.18
N ASN A 99 -46.03 20.03 31.41
CA ASN A 99 -46.89 20.29 32.56
C ASN A 99 -48.16 19.44 32.39
N ILE A 100 -48.39 18.55 33.35
CA ILE A 100 -49.57 17.70 33.44
C ILE A 100 -50.83 18.59 33.31
N GLY A 101 -51.64 18.35 32.27
CA GLY A 101 -52.92 19.05 32.06
C GLY A 101 -52.94 20.13 30.97
N VAL A 102 -51.83 20.46 30.31
CA VAL A 102 -51.84 21.40 29.17
C VAL A 102 -52.10 20.64 27.86
N LYS A 103 -53.16 21.01 27.12
CA LYS A 103 -53.55 20.44 25.82
C LYS A 103 -52.50 20.74 24.73
N ASN A 104 -51.35 20.05 24.76
CA ASN A 104 -50.30 20.17 23.75
C ASN A 104 -50.08 18.89 22.92
N GLY A 105 -51.10 18.03 22.80
CA GLY A 105 -51.06 16.88 21.87
C GLY A 105 -50.14 15.72 22.31
N VAL A 106 -49.61 15.76 23.53
CA VAL A 106 -48.88 14.64 24.13
C VAL A 106 -49.83 13.90 25.07
N ALA A 107 -49.88 12.59 24.98
CA ALA A 107 -50.75 11.78 25.84
C ALA A 107 -50.39 12.04 27.32
N PRO A 108 -51.36 12.28 28.20
CA PRO A 108 -51.08 12.50 29.61
C PRO A 108 -50.37 11.26 30.19
N LEU A 109 -49.32 11.51 30.97
CA LEU A 109 -48.66 10.47 31.74
C LEU A 109 -49.37 10.35 33.11
N ASP A 110 -49.54 9.12 33.58
CA ASP A 110 -50.00 8.81 34.93
C ASP A 110 -48.93 9.18 35.98
N ALA A 111 -49.28 9.03 37.25
CA ALA A 111 -48.38 9.34 38.37
C ALA A 111 -47.11 8.44 38.40
N GLN A 112 -47.04 7.40 37.57
CA GLN A 112 -45.90 6.49 37.42
C GLN A 112 -45.14 6.71 36.10
N GLY A 113 -45.48 7.75 35.32
CA GLY A 113 -44.83 8.08 34.06
C GLY A 113 -45.24 7.21 32.87
N ARG A 114 -46.36 6.49 32.94
CA ARG A 114 -46.91 5.68 31.84
C ARG A 114 -48.05 6.42 31.14
N ILE A 115 -48.34 6.09 29.88
CA ILE A 115 -49.43 6.72 29.14
C ILE A 115 -50.78 6.28 29.72
N ASP A 116 -51.53 7.22 30.32
CA ASP A 116 -52.75 6.96 31.11
C ASP A 116 -53.97 6.60 30.25
N ALA A 117 -53.98 7.02 28.97
CA ALA A 117 -54.96 6.59 27.98
C ALA A 117 -54.39 6.67 26.55
N PRO A 118 -54.75 5.74 25.63
CA PRO A 118 -54.49 5.92 24.21
C PRO A 118 -55.06 7.26 23.76
N VAL A 119 -54.37 7.96 22.85
CA VAL A 119 -54.93 9.17 22.23
C VAL A 119 -56.15 8.75 21.41
N VAL A 120 -57.34 8.88 21.98
CA VAL A 120 -58.60 8.56 21.30
C VAL A 120 -59.06 9.82 20.57
N GLY A 121 -58.73 9.92 19.29
CA GLY A 121 -59.07 11.04 18.41
C GLY A 121 -58.54 10.79 17.00
N ASP A 122 -59.07 11.49 16.00
CA ASP A 122 -58.57 11.39 14.63
C ASP A 122 -57.12 11.91 14.56
N VAL A 123 -56.16 11.00 14.48
CA VAL A 123 -54.73 11.29 14.34
C VAL A 123 -54.33 11.57 12.89
N SER A 124 -55.28 11.65 11.95
CA SER A 124 -54.99 11.93 10.53
C SER A 124 -54.24 13.25 10.31
N GLN A 125 -54.35 14.21 11.23
CA GLN A 125 -53.64 15.48 11.19
C GLN A 125 -52.37 15.53 12.06
N ALA A 126 -52.08 14.47 12.82
CA ALA A 126 -50.85 14.39 13.59
C ALA A 126 -49.66 14.40 12.61
N ARG A 127 -48.74 15.35 12.81
CA ARG A 127 -47.49 15.42 12.06
C ARG A 127 -46.56 14.37 12.61
N ALA A 128 -46.27 13.35 11.81
CA ALA A 128 -45.49 12.19 12.25
C ALA A 128 -44.00 12.31 11.91
N THR A 129 -43.61 13.34 11.17
CA THR A 129 -42.25 13.57 10.72
C THR A 129 -41.81 15.01 10.96
N THR A 130 -40.49 15.19 11.06
CA THR A 130 -39.85 16.51 11.24
C THR A 130 -40.06 17.45 10.05
N ASP A 131 -40.39 16.94 8.86
CA ASP A 131 -40.77 17.72 7.68
C ASP A 131 -42.27 18.10 7.67
N GLY A 132 -43.03 17.72 8.71
CA GLY A 132 -44.41 18.15 8.91
C GLY A 132 -45.46 17.37 8.11
N LYS A 133 -45.11 16.19 7.58
CA LYS A 133 -46.08 15.32 6.90
C LYS A 133 -47.03 14.67 7.90
N THR A 134 -48.28 14.57 7.50
CA THR A 134 -49.31 13.90 8.30
C THR A 134 -49.21 12.39 8.16
N VAL A 135 -49.76 11.65 9.14
CA VAL A 135 -49.86 10.19 9.07
C VAL A 135 -50.54 9.71 7.79
N SER A 136 -51.56 10.45 7.31
CA SER A 136 -52.26 10.13 6.06
C SER A 136 -51.35 10.26 4.82
N GLN A 137 -50.50 11.28 4.77
CA GLN A 137 -49.54 11.48 3.67
C GLN A 137 -48.45 10.38 3.67
N ILE A 138 -48.02 9.91 4.83
CA ILE A 138 -47.09 8.78 4.95
C ILE A 138 -47.74 7.49 4.45
N GLY A 139 -49.01 7.26 4.80
CA GLY A 139 -49.78 6.12 4.29
C GLY A 139 -49.91 6.13 2.76
N GLN A 140 -50.17 7.30 2.17
CA GLN A 140 -50.23 7.47 0.72
C GLN A 140 -48.87 7.22 0.06
N MET A 141 -47.78 7.75 0.64
CA MET A 141 -46.43 7.48 0.15
C MET A 141 -46.06 6.00 0.23
N ALA A 142 -46.39 5.31 1.33
CA ALA A 142 -46.12 3.89 1.50
C ALA A 142 -46.95 3.03 0.54
N SER A 143 -48.21 3.40 0.29
CA SER A 143 -49.07 2.71 -0.68
C SER A 143 -48.58 2.86 -2.13
N GLY A 144 -47.91 3.96 -2.46
CA GLY A 144 -47.28 4.17 -3.77
C GLY A 144 -45.87 3.62 -3.90
N SER A 145 -45.14 3.43 -2.79
CA SER A 145 -43.76 2.90 -2.80
C SER A 145 -43.68 1.39 -2.63
N MET A 146 -44.70 0.74 -2.07
CA MET A 146 -44.82 -0.70 -2.20
C MET A 146 -45.22 -0.98 -3.65
N GLN A 147 -44.26 -1.46 -4.45
CA GLN A 147 -44.56 -2.03 -5.75
C GLN A 147 -45.60 -3.14 -5.55
N GLN A 148 -46.87 -2.81 -5.76
CA GLN A 148 -47.93 -3.79 -5.85
C GLN A 148 -47.73 -4.50 -7.18
N SER A 149 -46.98 -5.60 -7.15
CA SER A 149 -46.89 -6.49 -8.29
C SER A 149 -48.24 -7.12 -8.49
N GLU A 150 -49.01 -6.60 -9.46
CA GLU A 150 -50.14 -7.35 -9.99
C GLU A 150 -49.63 -8.71 -10.45
N LYS A 151 -50.44 -9.76 -10.25
CA LYS A 151 -50.11 -11.12 -10.69
C LYS A 151 -49.81 -11.08 -12.18
N ASN A 152 -48.58 -11.44 -12.58
CA ASN A 152 -48.03 -11.38 -13.94
C ASN A 152 -47.59 -9.99 -14.48
N ALA A 153 -47.44 -8.97 -13.64
CA ALA A 153 -46.83 -7.71 -14.09
C ALA A 153 -45.31 -7.88 -14.32
N PRO A 154 -44.74 -7.34 -15.42
CA PRO A 154 -43.32 -7.43 -15.73
C PRO A 154 -42.53 -6.37 -14.95
N ASN A 155 -42.56 -6.43 -13.61
CA ASN A 155 -41.99 -5.40 -12.74
C ASN A 155 -40.73 -5.84 -11.96
N GLY A 156 -40.06 -6.91 -12.39
CA GLY A 156 -38.73 -7.28 -11.91
C GLY A 156 -38.68 -7.93 -10.52
N VAL A 157 -39.82 -8.13 -9.87
CA VAL A 157 -39.96 -8.97 -8.67
C VAL A 157 -40.38 -10.37 -9.11
N ALA A 158 -39.79 -11.42 -8.52
CA ALA A 158 -40.11 -12.80 -8.88
C ALA A 158 -41.64 -13.03 -8.79
N GLY A 159 -42.29 -13.27 -9.93
CA GLY A 159 -43.72 -13.52 -9.97
C GLY A 159 -44.06 -14.77 -9.17
N LEU A 160 -45.09 -14.69 -8.33
CA LEU A 160 -45.68 -15.88 -7.74
C LEU A 160 -46.43 -16.65 -8.82
N ASP A 161 -46.31 -17.98 -8.81
CA ASP A 161 -47.03 -18.83 -9.75
C ASP A 161 -48.55 -18.85 -9.47
N ALA A 162 -49.29 -19.62 -10.26
CA ALA A 162 -50.74 -19.71 -10.13
C ALA A 162 -51.19 -20.19 -8.72
N SER A 163 -50.35 -20.96 -8.03
CA SER A 163 -50.54 -21.49 -6.67
C SER A 163 -50.02 -20.58 -5.55
N GLY A 164 -49.43 -19.42 -5.87
CA GLY A 164 -48.87 -18.51 -4.88
C GLY A 164 -47.50 -18.93 -4.34
N ALA A 165 -46.85 -19.92 -4.96
CA ALA A 165 -45.46 -20.25 -4.66
C ALA A 165 -44.53 -19.35 -5.47
N TYR A 166 -43.33 -19.08 -4.95
CA TYR A 166 -42.30 -18.37 -5.72
C TYR A 166 -41.95 -19.20 -6.96
N ALA A 167 -42.37 -18.74 -8.14
CA ALA A 167 -41.88 -19.31 -9.39
C ALA A 167 -40.37 -19.11 -9.36
N GLY A 168 -39.63 -20.22 -9.35
CA GLY A 168 -38.22 -20.26 -8.98
C GLY A 168 -37.42 -19.07 -9.50
N VAL A 169 -36.62 -18.48 -8.61
CA VAL A 169 -35.67 -17.41 -8.90
C VAL A 169 -35.14 -17.60 -10.31
N LEU A 170 -35.50 -16.70 -11.21
CA LEU A 170 -35.09 -16.71 -12.61
C LEU A 170 -33.61 -17.09 -12.66
N SER A 171 -33.31 -18.29 -13.14
CA SER A 171 -31.94 -18.79 -13.33
C SER A 171 -31.20 -18.06 -14.47
N GLY A 172 -31.61 -16.81 -14.77
CA GLY A 172 -31.24 -16.08 -15.96
C GLY A 172 -30.29 -14.91 -15.72
N ASN A 173 -30.52 -14.05 -14.73
CA ASN A 173 -29.76 -12.80 -14.60
C ASN A 173 -29.42 -12.48 -13.15
N VAL A 174 -28.14 -12.58 -12.77
CA VAL A 174 -27.63 -11.98 -11.53
C VAL A 174 -27.38 -10.50 -11.83
N ARG A 175 -28.21 -9.62 -11.28
CA ARG A 175 -27.94 -8.18 -11.28
C ARG A 175 -26.86 -7.88 -10.24
N SER A 176 -25.64 -7.64 -10.70
CA SER A 176 -24.57 -7.09 -9.86
C SER A 176 -24.42 -5.59 -10.14
N GLY A 177 -25.17 -4.76 -9.40
CA GLY A 177 -25.04 -3.31 -9.46
C GLY A 177 -26.25 -2.60 -8.87
N GLY A 178 -26.14 -2.09 -7.64
CA GLY A 178 -27.18 -1.33 -6.95
C GLY A 178 -27.29 0.14 -7.38
N SER A 179 -27.13 0.42 -8.68
CA SER A 179 -27.23 1.78 -9.22
C SER A 179 -27.87 1.69 -10.59
N ASP A 180 -28.80 2.59 -10.89
CA ASP A 180 -29.61 2.66 -12.12
C ASP A 180 -28.80 2.82 -13.43
N THR A 181 -27.47 2.69 -13.37
CA THR A 181 -26.54 2.62 -14.51
C THR A 181 -25.79 1.29 -14.60
N GLY A 182 -26.20 0.28 -13.84
CA GLY A 182 -25.57 -1.04 -13.83
C GLY A 182 -25.62 -1.71 -15.20
N THR A 183 -24.46 -2.11 -15.72
CA THR A 183 -24.37 -2.96 -16.90
C THR A 183 -24.99 -4.31 -16.58
N ASP A 184 -26.16 -4.59 -17.16
CA ASP A 184 -26.82 -5.89 -17.01
C ASP A 184 -25.96 -6.97 -17.71
N ILE A 185 -25.15 -7.70 -16.94
CA ILE A 185 -24.49 -8.94 -17.41
C ILE A 185 -25.55 -10.03 -17.34
N SER A 186 -26.41 -10.11 -18.35
CA SER A 186 -27.29 -11.25 -18.52
C SER A 186 -26.48 -12.48 -18.87
N ALA A 187 -26.78 -13.64 -18.28
CA ALA A 187 -26.15 -14.90 -18.69
C ALA A 187 -26.45 -15.22 -20.18
N ALA A 188 -27.51 -14.60 -20.72
CA ALA A 188 -27.81 -14.58 -22.15
C ALA A 188 -26.71 -13.91 -22.98
N ASN A 189 -26.05 -12.85 -22.53
CA ASN A 189 -24.97 -12.23 -23.30
C ASN A 189 -23.65 -13.01 -23.23
N LEU A 190 -23.37 -13.71 -22.13
CA LEU A 190 -22.17 -14.56 -22.07
C LEU A 190 -22.32 -15.87 -22.86
N SER A 191 -23.54 -16.40 -22.98
CA SER A 191 -23.82 -17.65 -23.72
C SER A 191 -24.29 -17.45 -25.17
N ALA A 192 -24.86 -16.29 -25.52
CA ALA A 192 -25.33 -16.02 -26.88
C ALA A 192 -24.37 -15.16 -27.73
N SER A 193 -23.44 -14.42 -27.14
CA SER A 193 -22.49 -13.57 -27.91
C SER A 193 -21.13 -14.22 -28.15
N MET A 194 -20.76 -15.24 -27.36
CA MET A 194 -19.64 -16.11 -27.66
C MET A 194 -20.18 -17.40 -28.24
N THR A 195 -20.21 -17.49 -29.56
CA THR A 195 -20.31 -18.79 -30.24
C THR A 195 -19.27 -19.74 -29.63
N GLY A 196 -19.52 -21.05 -29.65
CA GLY A 196 -18.55 -22.04 -29.15
C GLY A 196 -17.14 -21.86 -29.74
N ALA A 197 -17.06 -21.33 -30.97
CA ALA A 197 -15.80 -20.95 -31.62
C ALA A 197 -15.10 -19.76 -30.94
N GLN A 198 -15.81 -18.71 -30.54
CA GLN A 198 -15.24 -17.57 -29.82
C GLN A 198 -14.81 -17.96 -28.40
N ALA A 199 -15.58 -18.79 -27.70
CA ALA A 199 -15.20 -19.31 -26.40
C ALA A 199 -13.94 -20.18 -26.50
N SER A 200 -13.88 -21.06 -27.50
CA SER A 200 -12.69 -21.86 -27.80
C SER A 200 -11.48 -20.96 -28.12
N ALA A 201 -11.64 -19.94 -28.97
CA ALA A 201 -10.57 -19.00 -29.30
C ALA A 201 -10.09 -18.19 -28.08
N ALA A 202 -11.00 -17.75 -27.21
CA ALA A 202 -10.64 -17.06 -25.97
C ALA A 202 -9.93 -17.98 -24.98
N ILE A 203 -10.38 -19.23 -24.84
CA ILE A 203 -9.71 -20.24 -24.01
C ILE A 203 -8.33 -20.56 -24.57
N THR A 204 -8.18 -20.72 -25.89
CA THR A 204 -6.87 -20.92 -26.54
C THR A 204 -5.96 -19.70 -26.34
N THR A 205 -6.50 -18.49 -26.44
CA THR A 205 -5.74 -17.25 -26.20
C THR A 205 -5.32 -17.15 -24.73
N ILE A 206 -6.21 -17.46 -23.80
CA ILE A 206 -5.91 -17.49 -22.37
C ILE A 206 -4.93 -18.63 -22.08
N GLN A 207 -5.05 -19.82 -22.68
CA GLN A 207 -4.11 -20.93 -22.49
C GLN A 207 -2.74 -20.65 -23.12
N ALA A 208 -2.68 -19.87 -24.19
CA ALA A 208 -1.44 -19.36 -24.77
C ALA A 208 -0.83 -18.25 -23.90
N ALA A 209 -1.67 -17.43 -23.25
CA ALA A 209 -1.25 -16.42 -22.28
C ALA A 209 -0.93 -17.00 -20.89
N VAL A 210 -1.54 -18.14 -20.54
CA VAL A 210 -1.23 -18.93 -19.36
C VAL A 210 0.12 -19.53 -19.63
N ILE A 211 1.07 -19.04 -18.87
CA ILE A 211 2.48 -19.38 -18.89
C ILE A 211 2.59 -20.90 -18.68
N ASN A 212 2.67 -21.68 -19.77
CA ASN A 212 2.88 -23.12 -19.70
C ASN A 212 4.37 -23.38 -19.44
N PRO A 213 4.75 -23.82 -18.22
CA PRO A 213 6.15 -24.09 -17.92
C PRO A 213 6.65 -25.25 -18.79
N SER A 214 7.69 -25.00 -19.59
CA SER A 214 8.37 -26.06 -20.35
C SER A 214 9.81 -26.19 -19.88
N TRP A 215 10.16 -27.42 -19.47
CA TRP A 215 11.48 -27.79 -18.96
C TRP A 215 12.26 -28.52 -20.04
N SER A 216 13.54 -28.20 -20.18
CA SER A 216 14.44 -28.89 -21.10
C SER A 216 15.89 -28.74 -20.67
N SER A 217 16.79 -29.37 -21.41
CA SER A 217 18.22 -29.36 -21.17
C SER A 217 19.02 -28.76 -22.33
N PHE A 218 20.25 -28.35 -22.03
CA PHE A 218 21.21 -27.85 -23.01
C PHE A 218 22.64 -28.23 -22.59
N SER A 219 23.58 -28.11 -23.54
CA SER A 219 24.97 -28.47 -23.34
C SER A 219 25.85 -27.21 -23.42
N PRO A 220 26.12 -26.55 -22.28
CA PRO A 220 26.94 -25.35 -22.27
C PRO A 220 28.39 -25.68 -22.62
N GLN A 221 29.08 -24.74 -23.26
CA GLN A 221 30.52 -24.82 -23.52
C GLN A 221 31.23 -23.62 -22.90
N LEU A 222 32.16 -23.86 -21.97
CA LEU A 222 33.04 -22.81 -21.47
C LEU A 222 34.16 -22.57 -22.50
N LEU A 223 34.32 -21.33 -22.95
CA LEU A 223 35.35 -20.92 -23.90
C LEU A 223 36.29 -19.92 -23.22
N PHE A 224 37.57 -19.98 -23.59
CA PHE A 224 38.56 -18.95 -23.27
C PHE A 224 39.02 -18.31 -24.58
N GLY A 225 38.74 -17.02 -24.75
CA GLY A 225 39.03 -16.29 -25.99
C GLY A 225 38.37 -16.91 -27.24
N GLY A 226 37.24 -17.60 -27.06
CA GLY A 226 36.51 -18.30 -28.13
C GLY A 226 36.98 -19.73 -28.41
N GLY A 227 38.00 -20.25 -27.71
CA GLY A 227 38.48 -21.63 -27.85
C GLY A 227 38.29 -22.49 -26.60
N ASN A 228 38.32 -23.82 -26.76
CA ASN A 228 38.26 -24.81 -25.68
C ASN A 228 39.29 -25.96 -25.84
N ALA A 229 40.43 -25.67 -26.47
CA ALA A 229 41.41 -26.69 -26.79
C ALA A 229 41.99 -27.37 -25.53
N GLY A 230 41.83 -28.69 -25.44
CA GLY A 230 42.29 -29.48 -24.30
C GLY A 230 41.51 -29.26 -23.00
N GLN A 231 40.41 -28.51 -23.05
CA GLN A 231 39.55 -28.30 -21.91
C GLN A 231 38.71 -29.55 -21.66
N MET A 232 38.56 -29.94 -20.38
CA MET A 232 37.72 -31.05 -19.97
C MET A 232 36.77 -30.58 -18.88
N LEU A 233 35.49 -30.51 -19.22
CA LEU A 233 34.40 -30.06 -18.35
C LEU A 233 33.58 -31.25 -17.85
N SER A 234 33.22 -31.27 -16.58
CA SER A 234 32.23 -32.16 -16.01
C SER A 234 30.83 -31.51 -15.98
N CYS A 235 30.44 -30.86 -17.06
CA CYS A 235 29.14 -30.18 -17.19
C CYS A 235 28.33 -30.79 -18.34
N PRO A 236 27.97 -32.09 -18.28
CA PRO A 236 27.39 -32.76 -19.44
C PRO A 236 25.98 -32.24 -19.79
N THR A 237 25.27 -31.64 -18.84
CA THR A 237 23.89 -31.19 -19.04
C THR A 237 23.53 -30.07 -18.08
N ALA A 238 23.12 -28.94 -18.63
CA ALA A 238 22.45 -27.86 -17.91
C ALA A 238 20.96 -27.89 -18.22
N SER A 239 20.16 -27.16 -17.45
CA SER A 239 18.71 -27.19 -17.58
C SER A 239 18.13 -25.79 -17.57
N TYR A 240 16.94 -25.66 -18.15
CA TYR A 240 16.21 -24.41 -18.17
C TYR A 240 14.70 -24.65 -18.09
N LEU A 241 14.00 -23.63 -17.62
CA LEU A 241 12.56 -23.51 -17.58
C LEU A 241 12.15 -22.30 -18.42
N THR A 242 11.23 -22.49 -19.36
CA THR A 242 10.60 -21.39 -20.10
C THR A 242 9.22 -21.07 -19.52
N LEU A 243 8.99 -19.79 -19.30
CA LEU A 243 7.73 -19.19 -18.85
C LEU A 243 7.35 -18.08 -19.84
N GLY A 244 6.65 -18.43 -20.92
CA GLY A 244 6.39 -17.51 -22.02
C GLY A 244 7.70 -17.02 -22.65
N ASN A 245 7.96 -15.70 -22.58
CA ASN A 245 9.17 -15.05 -23.08
C ASN A 245 10.30 -14.95 -22.06
N ILE A 246 10.14 -15.57 -20.89
CA ILE A 246 11.15 -15.56 -19.84
C ILE A 246 11.78 -16.96 -19.75
N VAL A 247 13.11 -17.00 -19.59
CA VAL A 247 13.90 -18.21 -19.39
C VAL A 247 14.57 -18.14 -18.03
N HIS A 248 14.36 -19.16 -17.19
CA HIS A 248 15.20 -19.45 -16.03
C HIS A 248 16.23 -20.49 -16.44
N LEU A 249 17.51 -20.20 -16.29
CA LEU A 249 18.59 -21.16 -16.53
C LEU A 249 19.26 -21.52 -15.20
N TRP A 250 19.63 -22.78 -15.05
CA TRP A 250 20.54 -23.20 -14.00
C TRP A 250 21.56 -24.21 -14.54
N MET A 251 22.81 -24.03 -14.16
CA MET A 251 23.88 -24.95 -14.56
C MET A 251 24.93 -25.05 -13.47
N GLN A 252 25.53 -26.23 -13.35
CA GLN A 252 26.66 -26.50 -12.47
C GLN A 252 27.76 -27.16 -13.29
N CYS A 253 28.89 -26.48 -13.42
CA CYS A 253 30.03 -26.95 -14.17
C CYS A 253 31.25 -27.05 -13.27
N SER A 254 32.08 -28.07 -13.49
CA SER A 254 33.44 -28.12 -12.92
C SER A 254 34.44 -28.41 -14.03
N LEU A 255 35.56 -27.70 -14.00
CA LEU A 255 36.71 -28.01 -14.82
C LEU A 255 37.47 -29.17 -14.19
N ILE A 256 37.92 -30.09 -15.03
CA ILE A 256 38.94 -31.08 -14.67
C ILE A 256 40.30 -30.60 -15.19
N TYR A 257 40.31 -29.99 -16.38
CA TYR A 257 41.44 -29.28 -16.96
C TYR A 257 40.95 -28.04 -17.71
N LYS A 258 41.59 -26.89 -17.50
CA LYS A 258 41.21 -25.64 -18.19
C LYS A 258 41.61 -25.62 -19.67
N GLY A 259 42.52 -26.49 -20.08
CA GLY A 259 43.06 -26.55 -21.43
C GLY A 259 44.16 -25.51 -21.68
N THR A 260 44.42 -25.20 -22.95
CA THR A 260 45.47 -24.27 -23.40
C THR A 260 44.91 -23.02 -24.08
N SER A 261 43.60 -22.93 -24.29
CA SER A 261 42.95 -21.72 -24.78
C SER A 261 43.07 -20.58 -23.76
N THR A 262 43.30 -19.35 -24.24
CA THR A 262 43.51 -18.16 -23.40
C THR A 262 42.55 -17.04 -23.79
N GLY A 263 42.34 -16.08 -22.90
CA GLY A 263 41.45 -14.93 -23.12
C GLY A 263 40.21 -14.95 -22.23
N TYR A 264 39.19 -14.17 -22.61
CA TYR A 264 37.98 -14.00 -21.81
C TYR A 264 37.18 -15.30 -21.65
N SER A 265 36.69 -15.54 -20.44
CA SER A 265 35.81 -16.67 -20.12
C SER A 265 34.38 -16.37 -20.53
N THR A 266 33.88 -17.11 -21.50
CA THR A 266 32.48 -17.05 -21.96
C THR A 266 31.85 -18.43 -21.93
N ILE A 267 30.54 -18.50 -21.78
CA ILE A 267 29.78 -19.75 -21.91
C ILE A 267 28.81 -19.57 -23.08
N SER A 268 28.94 -20.46 -24.06
CA SER A 268 28.08 -20.53 -25.24
C SER A 268 27.12 -21.74 -25.16
N GLY A 269 26.22 -21.83 -26.14
CA GLY A 269 25.25 -22.92 -26.24
C GLY A 269 24.01 -22.74 -25.36
N VAL A 270 23.73 -21.51 -24.91
CA VAL A 270 22.46 -21.20 -24.25
C VAL A 270 21.28 -21.44 -25.20
N PRO A 271 20.11 -21.84 -24.69
CA PRO A 271 19.01 -22.30 -25.56
C PRO A 271 18.33 -21.19 -26.36
N PHE A 272 18.40 -19.93 -25.91
CA PHE A 272 17.77 -18.80 -26.58
C PHE A 272 18.62 -17.53 -26.44
N ASN A 273 18.55 -16.63 -27.42
CA ASN A 273 19.15 -15.31 -27.33
C ASN A 273 18.41 -14.45 -26.30
N ALA A 274 19.14 -13.72 -25.47
CA ALA A 274 18.55 -12.72 -24.57
C ALA A 274 18.08 -11.46 -25.34
N VAL A 275 16.87 -10.98 -25.04
CA VAL A 275 16.31 -9.76 -25.66
C VAL A 275 17.00 -8.53 -25.14
N GLY A 276 17.45 -7.68 -26.07
CA GLY A 276 17.89 -6.32 -25.76
C GLY A 276 19.40 -6.17 -25.74
N GLN A 277 19.81 -4.90 -25.80
CA GLN A 277 21.24 -4.54 -25.90
C GLN A 277 21.94 -4.58 -24.54
N ALA A 278 21.21 -4.59 -23.42
CA ALA A 278 21.78 -4.57 -22.08
C ALA A 278 21.96 -5.99 -21.52
N PRO A 279 23.11 -6.30 -20.89
CA PRO A 279 23.33 -7.60 -20.29
C PRO A 279 22.45 -7.82 -19.04
N PHE A 280 21.86 -9.01 -18.92
CA PHE A 280 21.10 -9.42 -17.73
C PHE A 280 22.03 -10.06 -16.72
N SER A 281 21.98 -9.61 -15.46
CA SER A 281 22.81 -10.17 -14.39
C SER A 281 22.27 -11.50 -13.90
N MET A 282 23.17 -12.43 -13.59
CA MET A 282 22.86 -13.76 -13.05
C MET A 282 23.68 -14.02 -11.79
N ASP A 283 23.15 -14.85 -10.89
CA ASP A 283 23.87 -15.32 -9.72
C ASP A 283 24.93 -16.34 -10.15
N ILE A 284 26.11 -16.24 -9.54
CA ILE A 284 27.17 -17.22 -9.71
C ILE A 284 27.82 -17.54 -8.37
N ARG A 285 27.97 -18.82 -8.10
CA ARG A 285 28.71 -19.34 -6.96
C ARG A 285 29.87 -20.14 -7.48
N SER A 286 31.09 -19.80 -7.09
CA SER A 286 32.30 -20.40 -7.66
C SER A 286 33.36 -20.76 -6.62
N THR A 287 34.12 -21.80 -6.90
CA THR A 287 35.37 -22.18 -6.21
C THR A 287 36.49 -22.27 -7.25
N GLY A 288 37.67 -21.74 -6.96
CA GLY A 288 38.82 -21.79 -7.88
C GLY A 288 38.75 -20.80 -9.04
N ILE A 289 37.93 -19.75 -8.94
CA ILE A 289 37.98 -18.57 -9.81
C ILE A 289 38.55 -17.41 -8.98
N ALA A 290 39.72 -16.93 -9.36
CA ALA A 290 40.38 -15.81 -8.72
C ALA A 290 39.53 -14.53 -8.88
N SER A 291 39.44 -13.75 -7.81
CA SER A 291 38.84 -12.43 -7.85
C SER A 291 39.68 -11.46 -7.03
N ASP A 292 39.81 -10.23 -7.51
CA ASP A 292 40.55 -9.15 -6.83
C ASP A 292 39.67 -8.45 -5.77
N GLY A 293 38.56 -9.08 -5.38
CA GLY A 293 37.49 -8.52 -4.57
C GLY A 293 36.59 -9.61 -3.97
N THR A 294 35.36 -9.24 -3.60
CA THR A 294 34.45 -10.15 -2.85
C THR A 294 33.54 -11.02 -3.72
N GLN A 295 33.38 -10.71 -5.01
CA GLN A 295 32.34 -11.34 -5.83
C GLN A 295 32.80 -11.63 -7.27
N VAL A 296 32.44 -12.82 -7.74
CA VAL A 296 32.34 -13.18 -9.15
C VAL A 296 30.87 -12.94 -9.54
N THR A 297 30.61 -12.43 -10.74
CA THR A 297 29.24 -12.24 -11.27
C THR A 297 29.16 -12.78 -12.69
N ALA A 298 27.98 -13.20 -13.13
CA ALA A 298 27.76 -13.60 -14.52
C ALA A 298 26.74 -12.65 -15.17
N SER A 299 26.83 -12.46 -16.48
CA SER A 299 25.77 -11.79 -17.24
C SER A 299 25.55 -12.43 -18.59
N ILE A 300 24.31 -12.47 -19.05
CA ILE A 300 23.94 -12.96 -20.37
C ILE A 300 23.60 -11.80 -21.30
N GLN A 301 24.11 -11.86 -22.53
CA GLN A 301 23.79 -10.93 -23.63
C GLN A 301 23.79 -11.73 -24.93
N ALA A 302 22.75 -11.57 -25.75
CA ALA A 302 22.52 -12.45 -26.89
C ALA A 302 22.59 -13.94 -26.48
N ASP A 303 23.44 -14.74 -27.11
CA ASP A 303 23.61 -16.17 -26.88
C ASP A 303 24.79 -16.52 -25.95
N THR A 304 25.37 -15.53 -25.29
CA THR A 304 26.65 -15.69 -24.58
C THR A 304 26.56 -15.21 -23.14
N ILE A 305 27.01 -16.07 -22.21
CA ILE A 305 27.19 -15.71 -20.81
C ILE A 305 28.65 -15.29 -20.60
N THR A 306 28.89 -14.11 -20.06
CA THR A 306 30.22 -13.62 -19.70
C THR A 306 30.40 -13.65 -18.19
N ILE A 307 31.53 -14.20 -17.73
CA ILE A 307 31.89 -14.21 -16.31
C ILE A 307 32.76 -13.00 -16.01
N TYR A 308 32.45 -12.30 -14.92
CA TYR A 308 33.15 -11.12 -14.45
C TYR A 308 33.68 -11.36 -13.03
N LYS A 309 34.83 -10.77 -12.73
CA LYS A 309 35.35 -10.62 -11.38
C LYS A 309 35.26 -9.16 -10.94
N SER A 310 35.00 -8.95 -9.65
CA SER A 310 35.09 -7.62 -9.05
C SER A 310 36.54 -7.17 -8.95
N ILE A 311 36.79 -5.89 -9.25
CA ILE A 311 38.09 -5.25 -9.07
C ILE A 311 38.03 -4.37 -7.82
N ASN A 312 38.89 -4.63 -6.83
CA ASN A 312 39.27 -3.69 -5.77
C ASN A 312 38.11 -3.05 -4.97
N ASN A 313 36.99 -3.76 -4.75
CA ASN A 313 35.82 -3.27 -4.01
C ASN A 313 35.26 -1.90 -4.50
N SER A 314 35.63 -1.43 -5.70
CA SER A 314 35.25 -0.11 -6.23
C SER A 314 33.91 -0.14 -6.98
N GLY A 315 33.22 -1.27 -6.97
CA GLY A 315 32.06 -1.53 -7.82
C GLY A 315 32.41 -1.78 -9.30
N SER A 316 33.70 -1.73 -9.66
CA SER A 316 34.16 -2.02 -11.03
C SER A 316 34.22 -3.54 -11.27
N LYS A 317 33.87 -3.94 -12.50
CA LYS A 317 33.95 -5.33 -12.96
C LYS A 317 34.96 -5.44 -14.09
N SER A 318 35.77 -6.50 -14.08
CA SER A 318 36.55 -6.94 -15.25
C SER A 318 36.04 -8.30 -15.72
N VAL A 319 36.10 -8.55 -17.01
CA VAL A 319 35.83 -9.89 -17.57
C VAL A 319 36.90 -10.85 -17.03
N ALA A 320 36.47 -12.00 -16.51
CA ALA A 320 37.39 -13.05 -16.08
C ALA A 320 38.08 -13.67 -17.30
N THR A 321 39.31 -14.09 -17.12
CA THR A 321 40.18 -14.68 -18.15
C THR A 321 40.59 -16.09 -17.75
N ASP A 322 41.17 -16.86 -18.65
CA ASP A 322 41.74 -18.18 -18.35
C ASP A 322 42.77 -18.17 -17.19
N ALA A 323 43.45 -17.04 -16.97
CA ALA A 323 44.41 -16.86 -15.89
C ALA A 323 43.72 -16.82 -14.51
N ASP A 324 42.44 -16.45 -14.48
CA ASP A 324 41.64 -16.40 -13.26
C ASP A 324 41.06 -17.78 -12.89
N PHE A 325 41.14 -18.79 -13.75
CA PHE A 325 40.58 -20.13 -13.50
C PHE A 325 41.67 -21.13 -13.11
N GLU A 326 41.46 -21.81 -11.98
CA GLU A 326 42.19 -23.03 -11.63
C GLU A 326 41.79 -24.21 -12.52
N ASN A 327 42.66 -25.21 -12.66
CA ASN A 327 42.34 -26.43 -13.43
C ASN A 327 41.12 -27.19 -12.90
N ALA A 328 40.84 -27.05 -11.60
CA ALA A 328 39.72 -27.69 -10.90
C ALA A 328 38.62 -26.70 -10.49
N ALA A 329 38.52 -25.54 -11.17
CA ALA A 329 37.51 -24.55 -10.83
C ALA A 329 36.10 -25.11 -11.03
N SER A 330 35.19 -24.78 -10.12
CA SER A 330 33.78 -25.16 -10.19
C SER A 330 32.90 -23.93 -10.05
N PHE A 331 31.77 -23.91 -10.73
CA PHE A 331 30.82 -22.82 -10.65
C PHE A 331 29.38 -23.28 -10.92
N THR A 332 28.46 -22.64 -10.25
CA THR A 332 27.02 -22.75 -10.47
C THR A 332 26.50 -21.40 -10.90
N ILE A 333 25.76 -21.34 -12.02
CA ILE A 333 25.10 -20.13 -12.49
C ILE A 333 23.59 -20.36 -12.45
N ASP A 334 22.87 -19.38 -11.91
CA ASP A 334 21.40 -19.33 -11.84
C ASP A 334 20.91 -17.94 -12.26
N GLY A 335 19.92 -17.88 -13.14
CA GLY A 335 19.39 -16.56 -13.52
C GLY A 335 18.24 -16.58 -14.51
N TRP A 336 17.54 -15.45 -14.54
CA TRP A 336 16.38 -15.21 -15.39
C TRP A 336 16.72 -14.20 -16.48
N TYR A 337 16.29 -14.46 -17.71
CA TYR A 337 16.43 -13.52 -18.82
C TYR A 337 15.25 -13.61 -19.80
N PRO A 338 14.87 -12.50 -20.45
CA PRO A 338 13.89 -12.54 -21.53
C PRO A 338 14.53 -13.12 -22.79
N LYS A 339 13.85 -14.03 -23.49
CA LYS A 339 14.30 -14.60 -24.77
C LYS A 339 13.70 -13.90 -25.99
N GLU A 340 14.46 -13.81 -27.08
CA GLU A 340 13.95 -13.33 -28.37
C GLU A 340 12.84 -14.27 -28.87
N GLU A 341 11.75 -13.69 -29.37
CA GLU A 341 10.73 -14.44 -30.10
C GLU A 341 11.31 -14.81 -31.47
N ASN A 342 11.45 -16.12 -31.73
CA ASN A 342 11.80 -16.64 -33.05
C ASN A 342 10.62 -16.52 -34.02
#